data_AF-A0A2R6NN08-F1
#
_entry.id   AF-A0A2R6NN08-F1
#
_cell.length_a   1.000
_cell.length_b   1.000
_cell.length_c   1.000
_cell.angle_alpha   90.00
_cell.angle_beta   90.00
_cell.angle_gamma   90.00
#
_symmetry.space_group_name_H-M   'P 1'
#
loop_
_entity.id
_entity.type
_entity.pdbx_description
1 polymer ?
#
loop_
_entity_poly.entity_id
_entity_poly.type
_entity_poly.pdbx_seq_one_letter_code
_entity_poly.pdbx_strand_id
1 'polypeptide(L)'
;MPALLQEIVSVYPLLSPPNLTAHVSNRVCNALALLQCVASHPDTRQLFLNGVPCISTCLSMLTNDAAHIPLFLYPFLNTTSKTRPFEYLRLTSLGVIGALVKVSIISCWDAPF
;
A
#
# COMPACT_ATOMS: atom_id res chain seq x y z
N MET A 1 -1.59 -12.36 1.58
CA MET A 1 -1.82 -11.06 0.91
C MET A 1 -3.26 -10.78 0.48
N PRO A 2 -4.04 -11.70 -0.14
CA PRO A 2 -5.38 -11.34 -0.62
C PRO A 2 -6.34 -10.90 0.50
N ALA A 3 -6.20 -11.46 1.71
CA ALA A 3 -6.99 -11.05 2.87
C ALA A 3 -6.77 -9.57 3.27
N LEU A 4 -5.54 -9.05 3.19
CA LEU A 4 -5.25 -7.64 3.52
C LEU A 4 -5.81 -6.68 2.47
N LEU A 5 -5.74 -7.06 1.19
CA LEU A 5 -6.37 -6.30 0.11
C LEU A 5 -7.90 -6.31 0.22
N GLN A 6 -8.48 -7.42 0.63
CA GLN A 6 -9.92 -7.52 0.84
C GLN A 6 -10.41 -6.60 1.97
N GLU A 7 -9.63 -6.44 3.03
CA GLU A 7 -9.89 -5.45 4.09
C GLU A 7 -9.91 -4.02 3.53
N ILE A 8 -8.95 -3.67 2.67
CA ILE A 8 -8.88 -2.35 2.01
C ILE A 8 -10.09 -2.14 1.10
N VAL A 9 -10.40 -3.10 0.23
CA VAL A 9 -11.50 -3.02 -0.74
C VAL A 9 -12.86 -2.93 -0.04
N SER A 10 -13.03 -3.61 1.09
CA SER A 10 -14.28 -3.57 1.88
C SER A 10 -14.64 -2.17 2.40
N VAL A 11 -13.66 -1.26 2.47
CA VAL A 11 -13.84 0.10 2.97
C VAL A 11 -14.26 1.08 1.87
N TYR A 12 -13.95 0.81 0.60
CA TYR A 12 -14.32 1.70 -0.52
C TYR A 12 -15.79 2.13 -0.57
N PRO A 13 -16.79 1.25 -0.38
CA PRO A 13 -18.19 1.69 -0.37
C PRO A 13 -18.54 2.63 0.80
N LEU A 14 -17.71 2.70 1.84
CA LEU A 14 -17.93 3.56 3.01
C LEU A 14 -17.26 4.93 2.88
N LEU A 15 -16.48 5.16 1.82
CA LEU A 15 -15.83 6.46 1.55
C LEU A 15 -16.77 7.45 0.86
N SER A 16 -17.69 6.95 0.04
CA SER A 16 -18.66 7.74 -0.70
C SER A 16 -19.98 6.97 -0.84
N PRO A 17 -21.03 7.30 -0.06
CA PRO A 17 -21.12 8.36 0.95
C PRO A 17 -20.27 8.07 2.22
N PRO A 18 -19.80 9.10 2.94
CA PRO A 18 -18.86 8.94 4.06
C PRO A 18 -19.55 8.37 5.31
N ASN A 19 -19.58 7.04 5.43
CA ASN A 19 -20.13 6.30 6.57
C ASN A 19 -19.06 5.52 7.36
N LEU A 20 -17.81 5.98 7.28
CA LEU A 20 -16.69 5.33 7.97
C LEU A 20 -16.79 5.52 9.49
N THR A 21 -16.92 4.41 10.23
CA THR A 21 -16.92 4.42 11.69
C THR A 21 -15.50 4.27 12.24
N ALA A 22 -15.30 4.65 13.50
CA ALA A 22 -14.01 4.47 14.20
C ALA A 22 -13.57 2.99 14.22
N HIS A 23 -14.51 2.06 14.38
CA HIS A 23 -14.20 0.64 14.43
C HIS A 23 -13.68 0.11 13.08
N VAL A 24 -14.32 0.50 11.97
CA VAL A 24 -13.90 0.08 10.63
C VAL A 24 -12.57 0.75 10.25
N SER A 25 -12.41 2.04 10.56
CA SER A 25 -11.15 2.77 10.36
C SER A 25 -9.98 2.09 11.08
N ASN A 26 -10.14 1.75 12.37
CA ASN A 26 -9.08 1.06 13.12
C ASN A 26 -8.74 -0.32 12.51
N ARG A 27 -9.74 -1.06 12.05
CA ARG A 27 -9.54 -2.38 11.44
C ARG A 27 -8.72 -2.29 10.15
N VAL A 28 -9.08 -1.37 9.24
CA VAL A 28 -8.32 -1.18 7.99
C VAL A 28 -6.94 -0.56 8.26
N CYS A 29 -6.80 0.34 9.24
CA CYS A 29 -5.50 0.87 9.64
C CYS A 29 -4.56 -0.22 10.18
N ASN A 30 -5.07 -1.19 10.94
CA ASN A 30 -4.28 -2.34 11.38
C ASN A 30 -3.83 -3.20 10.19
N ALA A 31 -4.70 -3.41 9.20
CA ALA A 31 -4.34 -4.11 7.96
C ALA A 31 -3.28 -3.35 7.15
N LEU A 32 -3.40 -2.02 7.07
CA LEU A 32 -2.42 -1.14 6.41
C LEU A 32 -1.07 -1.14 7.13
N ALA A 33 -1.06 -1.16 8.47
CA ALA A 33 0.18 -1.28 9.25
C ALA A 33 0.89 -2.60 8.99
N LEU A 34 0.15 -3.72 8.92
CA LEU A 34 0.74 -5.01 8.54
C LEU A 34 1.29 -4.99 7.11
N LEU A 35 0.60 -4.32 6.20
CA LEU A 35 1.05 -4.13 4.82
C LEU A 35 2.34 -3.30 4.76
N GLN A 36 2.45 -2.27 5.62
CA GLN A 36 3.67 -1.48 5.82
C GLN A 36 4.82 -2.32 6.37
N CYS A 37 4.55 -3.18 7.37
CA CYS A 37 5.55 -4.10 7.92
C CYS A 37 6.08 -5.05 6.84
N VAL A 38 5.20 -5.63 6.02
CA VAL A 38 5.62 -6.54 4.94
C VAL A 38 6.39 -5.79 3.85
N ALA A 39 6.00 -4.56 3.52
CA ALA A 39 6.73 -3.72 2.57
C ALA A 39 8.11 -3.28 3.11
N SER A 40 8.27 -3.14 4.44
CA SER A 40 9.55 -2.76 5.05
C SER A 40 10.56 -3.90 5.16
N HIS A 41 10.12 -5.16 5.12
CA HIS A 41 11.00 -6.30 5.32
C HIS A 41 11.67 -6.73 4.00
N PRO A 42 13.03 -6.83 3.94
CA PRO A 42 13.78 -7.06 2.70
C PRO A 42 13.44 -8.35 1.93
N ASP A 43 13.01 -9.41 2.61
CA ASP A 43 12.73 -10.70 1.98
C ASP A 43 11.32 -10.77 1.39
N THR A 44 10.35 -10.14 2.06
CA THR A 44 8.95 -10.12 1.61
C THR A 44 8.65 -8.93 0.69
N ARG A 45 9.44 -7.85 0.74
CA ARG A 45 9.26 -6.68 -0.12
C ARG A 45 9.44 -6.98 -1.59
N GLN A 46 10.37 -7.87 -1.96
CA GLN A 46 10.61 -8.20 -3.38
C GLN A 46 9.42 -8.97 -3.94
N LEU A 47 8.84 -9.90 -3.19
CA LEU A 47 7.59 -10.58 -3.56
C LEU A 47 6.40 -9.61 -3.63
N PHE A 48 6.42 -8.55 -2.83
CA PHE A 48 5.38 -7.52 -2.77
C PHE A 48 5.47 -6.48 -3.90
N LEU A 49 6.69 -6.10 -4.31
CA LEU A 49 6.96 -5.13 -5.37
C LEU A 49 7.07 -5.77 -6.77
N ASN A 50 7.66 -6.96 -6.86
CA ASN A 50 7.96 -7.59 -8.16
C ASN A 50 6.96 -8.68 -8.57
N GLY A 51 6.06 -9.11 -7.69
CA GLY A 51 5.24 -10.30 -7.95
C GLY A 51 6.12 -11.56 -8.14
N VAL A 52 5.49 -12.71 -8.37
CA VAL A 52 6.15 -14.01 -8.57
C VAL A 52 7.30 -13.88 -9.58
N PRO A 53 8.56 -14.24 -9.25
CA PRO A 53 9.59 -14.37 -10.27
C PRO A 53 9.25 -15.59 -11.14
N CYS A 54 8.45 -15.37 -12.18
CA CYS A 54 8.41 -16.29 -13.30
C CYS A 54 9.79 -16.21 -13.98
N ILE A 55 10.35 -17.39 -14.21
CA ILE A 55 11.71 -17.73 -14.64
C ILE A 55 12.10 -17.18 -16.03
N SER A 56 11.44 -16.15 -16.56
CA SER A 56 11.77 -15.64 -17.89
C SER A 56 11.34 -14.19 -18.05
N THR A 57 12.30 -13.27 -18.06
CA THR A 57 12.64 -12.46 -19.25
C THR A 57 13.55 -11.29 -18.85
N CYS A 58 14.78 -11.30 -19.35
CA CYS A 58 15.76 -10.22 -19.24
C CYS A 58 15.41 -9.01 -20.16
N LEU A 59 14.13 -8.66 -20.32
CA LEU A 59 13.69 -7.58 -21.22
C LEU A 59 12.74 -6.56 -20.57
N SER A 60 12.70 -6.45 -19.25
CA SER A 60 11.91 -5.41 -18.56
C SER A 60 12.77 -4.47 -17.71
N MET A 61 13.91 -4.03 -18.26
CA MET A 61 14.72 -2.96 -17.67
C MET A 61 14.15 -1.54 -17.91
N LEU A 62 12.93 -1.43 -18.47
CA LEU A 62 12.31 -0.14 -18.83
C LEU A 62 10.91 0.11 -18.24
N THR A 63 10.34 -0.80 -17.46
CA THR A 63 9.14 -0.50 -16.67
C THR A 63 9.49 -0.60 -15.21
N ASN A 64 9.55 0.57 -14.58
CA ASN A 64 9.61 0.76 -13.14
C ASN A 64 8.28 0.26 -12.55
N ASP A 65 8.04 -1.05 -12.61
CA ASP A 65 6.83 -1.71 -12.14
C ASP A 65 6.85 -1.77 -10.61
N ALA A 66 6.81 -0.61 -9.97
CA ALA A 66 6.33 -0.52 -8.61
C ALA A 66 4.87 -0.98 -8.65
N ALA A 67 4.65 -2.24 -8.29
CA ALA A 67 3.33 -2.86 -8.18
C ALA A 67 2.29 -1.82 -7.72
N HIS A 68 1.19 -1.68 -8.49
CA HIS A 68 0.11 -0.68 -8.37
C HIS A 68 -0.61 -0.60 -7.00
N ILE A 69 -0.03 -1.13 -5.93
CA ILE A 69 -0.48 -1.08 -4.54
C ILE A 69 -0.67 0.37 -4.04
N PRO A 70 0.22 1.35 -4.33
CA PRO A 70 -0.03 2.75 -3.96
C PRO A 70 -1.32 3.32 -4.59
N LEU A 71 -1.73 2.82 -5.76
CA LEU A 71 -2.91 3.29 -6.49
C LEU A 71 -4.20 3.02 -5.70
N PHE A 72 -4.26 1.90 -4.97
CA PHE A 72 -5.38 1.55 -4.09
C PHE A 72 -5.53 2.49 -2.89
N LEU A 73 -4.49 3.23 -2.52
CA LEU A 73 -4.52 4.19 -1.41
C LEU A 73 -4.93 5.60 -1.86
N TYR A 74 -4.95 5.86 -3.17
CA TYR A 74 -5.35 7.16 -3.72
C TYR A 74 -6.80 7.58 -3.35
N PRO A 75 -7.81 6.68 -3.40
CA PRO A 75 -9.18 7.00 -2.97
C PRO A 75 -9.27 7.40 -1.49
N PHE A 76 -8.38 6.85 -0.65
CA PHE A 76 -8.31 7.19 0.78
C PHE A 76 -7.79 8.60 0.99
N LEU A 77 -6.77 9.02 0.23
CA LEU A 77 -6.23 10.39 0.28
C LEU A 77 -7.19 11.44 -0.28
N ASN A 78 -8.00 11.08 -1.28
CA ASN A 78 -8.98 11.99 -1.89
C ASN A 78 -10.19 12.28 -1.00
N THR A 79 -10.30 11.63 0.16
CA THR A 79 -11.41 11.86 1.09
C THR A 79 -11.28 13.23 1.77
N THR A 80 -12.34 14.06 1.67
CA THR A 80 -12.37 15.43 2.22
C THR A 80 -13.05 15.51 3.60
N SER A 81 -13.58 14.40 4.11
CA SER A 81 -14.20 14.31 5.43
C SER A 81 -13.18 14.59 6.54
N LYS A 82 -13.50 15.54 7.44
CA LYS A 82 -12.66 15.95 8.57
C LYS A 82 -12.97 15.21 9.87
N THR A 83 -13.63 14.06 9.79
CA THR A 83 -13.91 13.26 10.98
C THR A 83 -12.65 12.49 11.40
N ARG A 84 -12.44 12.32 12.71
CA ARG A 84 -11.32 11.54 13.28
C ARG A 84 -11.00 10.22 12.56
N PRO A 85 -11.97 9.35 12.21
CA PRO A 85 -11.68 8.10 11.53
C PRO A 85 -11.11 8.28 10.11
N PHE A 86 -11.46 9.35 9.39
CA PHE A 86 -10.88 9.65 8.08
C PHE A 86 -9.49 10.30 8.19
N GLU A 87 -9.24 11.13 9.20
CA GLU A 87 -7.89 11.65 9.49
C GLU A 87 -6.91 10.52 9.81
N TYR A 88 -7.31 9.59 10.67
CA TYR A 88 -6.49 8.45 11.02
C TYR A 88 -6.18 7.58 9.80
N LEU A 89 -7.19 7.28 8.99
CA LEU A 89 -7.06 6.49 7.77
C LEU A 89 -6.13 7.14 6.73
N ARG A 90 -6.20 8.46 6.55
CA ARG A 90 -5.29 9.21 5.66
C ARG A 90 -3.85 9.18 6.17
N LEU A 91 -3.64 9.40 7.48
CA LEU A 91 -2.32 9.39 8.10
C LEU A 91 -1.66 8.01 7.97
N THR A 92 -2.39 6.94 8.24
CA THR A 92 -1.89 5.57 8.06
C THR A 92 -1.57 5.28 6.59
N SER A 93 -2.44 5.68 5.66
CA SER A 93 -2.22 5.50 4.22
C SER A 93 -0.96 6.21 3.72
N LEU A 94 -0.72 7.45 4.17
CA LEU A 94 0.53 8.17 3.89
C LEU A 94 1.77 7.45 4.46
N GLY A 95 1.66 6.81 5.63
CA GLY A 95 2.72 6.01 6.22
C GLY A 95 3.13 4.82 5.35
N VAL A 96 2.14 4.09 4.80
CA VAL A 96 2.40 2.97 3.88
C VAL A 96 3.09 3.46 2.59
N ILE A 97 2.60 4.55 2.01
CA ILE A 97 3.21 5.16 0.82
C ILE A 97 4.65 5.60 1.13
N GLY A 98 4.89 6.25 2.27
CA GLY A 98 6.22 6.68 2.69
C GLY A 98 7.19 5.51 2.85
N ALA A 99 6.74 4.40 3.43
CA ALA A 99 7.55 3.18 3.53
C ALA A 99 7.85 2.58 2.15
N LEU A 100 6.86 2.52 1.26
CA LEU A 100 7.02 2.02 -0.11
C LEU A 100 8.01 2.86 -0.93
N VAL A 101 7.88 4.19 -0.90
CA VAL A 101 8.78 5.11 -1.63
C VAL A 101 10.21 5.03 -1.09
N LYS A 102 10.39 4.95 0.23
CA LYS A 102 11.71 4.79 0.85
C LYS A 102 12.40 3.50 0.39
N VAL A 103 11.63 2.42 0.24
CA VAL A 103 12.12 1.12 -0.23
C VAL A 103 12.43 1.15 -1.74
N SER A 104 11.59 1.80 -2.55
CA SER A 104 11.83 1.96 -3.99
C SER A 104 13.16 2.67 -4.29
N ILE A 105 13.51 3.69 -3.49
CA ILE A 105 14.78 4.43 -3.64
C ILE A 105 15.98 3.55 -3.29
N ILE A 106 15.90 2.78 -2.20
CA ILE A 106 16.98 1.86 -1.76
C ILE A 106 17.24 0.75 -2.78
N SER A 107 16.18 0.21 -3.39
CA SER A 107 16.29 -0.86 -4.39
C SER A 107 17.05 -0.41 -5.65
N CYS A 108 16.96 0.87 -6.03
CA CYS A 108 17.73 1.44 -7.14
C CYS A 108 19.21 1.66 -6.80
N TRP A 109 19.57 1.77 -5.51
CA TRP A 109 20.94 2.03 -5.09
C TRP A 109 21.75 0.75 -4.85
N ASP A 110 21.08 -0.36 -4.53
CA ASP A 110 21.69 -1.70 -4.39
C ASP A 110 21.79 -2.47 -5.73
N ALA A 111 21.43 -1.85 -6.86
CA ALA A 111 21.61 -2.46 -8.18
C ALA A 111 23.11 -2.45 -8.55
N PRO A 112 23.77 -3.61 -8.73
CA PRO A 112 25.17 -3.65 -9.13
C PRO A 112 25.29 -3.08 -10.55
N PHE A 113 26.08 -2.01 -10.69
CA PHE A 113 26.68 -1.62 -11.96
C PHE A 113 27.77 -2.62 -12.35
#